data_AF-A0AAW9DKB6-F1
#
_entry.id   AF-A0AAW9DKB6-F1
#
_cell.length_a   1.000
_cell.length_b   1.000
_cell.length_c   1.000
_cell.angle_alpha   90.00
_cell.angle_beta   90.00
_cell.angle_gamma   90.00
#
_symmetry.space_group_name_H-M   'P 1'
#
loop_
_entity.id
_entity.type
_entity.pdbx_description
1 polymer ?
#
loop_
_entity_poly.entity_id
_entity_poly.type
_entity_poly.pdbx_seq_one_letter_code
_entity_poly.pdbx_strand_id
1 'polypeptide(L)'
;WFSDNYITLSLNTFDYVIIDCHPDFATATRNAVAVSHSIISPLTPSEHGYNAKFNIEERLEAFRDEVFDYTTRESYITTKLYFVANMIAHNKNSSRDLLEKLEGDSRWIASVPNKELFNKSTLEKR
;
A
#
# COMPACT_ATOMS: atom_id res chain seq x y z
N TRP A 1 0.97 18.85 6.90
CA TRP A 1 -0.17 19.22 6.05
C TRP A 1 -1.48 18.58 6.49
N PHE A 2 -1.63 17.25 6.47
CA PHE A 2 -2.93 16.61 6.78
C PHE A 2 -3.45 16.99 8.18
N SER A 3 -2.59 16.87 9.19
CA SER A 3 -2.88 17.32 10.56
C SER A 3 -3.23 18.81 10.61
N ASP A 4 -2.41 19.66 9.97
CA ASP A 4 -2.58 21.12 9.95
C ASP A 4 -3.91 21.57 9.31
N ASN A 5 -4.45 20.78 8.38
CA ASN A 5 -5.67 21.10 7.63
C ASN A 5 -6.91 20.33 8.11
N TYR A 6 -6.77 19.49 9.16
CA TYR A 6 -7.83 18.60 9.61
C TYR A 6 -9.13 19.34 9.96
N ILE A 7 -9.00 20.46 10.68
CA ILE A 7 -10.15 21.27 11.11
C ILE A 7 -10.66 22.14 9.95
N THR A 8 -9.76 22.86 9.26
CA THR A 8 -10.13 23.82 8.20
C THR A 8 -10.87 23.16 7.04
N LEU A 9 -10.45 21.94 6.67
CA LEU A 9 -11.12 21.16 5.62
C LEU A 9 -12.21 20.24 6.16
N SER A 10 -12.51 20.32 7.46
CA SER A 10 -13.49 19.46 8.15
C SER A 10 -13.28 17.97 7.83
N LEU A 11 -12.02 17.50 7.85
CA LEU A 11 -11.68 16.13 7.46
C LEU A 11 -12.31 15.08 8.38
N ASN A 12 -12.76 15.49 9.57
CA ASN A 12 -13.53 14.66 10.49
C ASN A 12 -14.93 14.27 9.99
N THR A 13 -15.41 14.84 8.88
CA THR A 13 -16.70 14.46 8.28
C THR A 13 -16.63 13.25 7.37
N PHE A 14 -15.43 12.76 7.05
CA PHE A 14 -15.24 11.60 6.19
C PHE A 14 -15.00 10.35 7.03
N ASP A 15 -15.71 9.27 6.70
CA ASP A 15 -15.47 7.96 7.31
C ASP A 15 -14.12 7.37 6.89
N TYR A 16 -13.70 7.65 5.65
CA TYR A 16 -12.47 7.16 5.07
C TYR A 16 -11.78 8.24 4.24
N VAL A 17 -10.44 8.24 4.30
CA VAL A 17 -9.58 9.02 3.42
C VAL A 17 -8.63 8.08 2.71
N ILE A 18 -8.56 8.18 1.39
CA ILE A 18 -7.63 7.40 0.55
C ILE A 18 -6.57 8.36 0.01
N ILE A 19 -5.30 8.04 0.25
CA ILE A 19 -4.15 8.81 -0.22
C ILE A 19 -3.43 7.97 -1.26
N ASP A 20 -3.52 8.37 -2.53
CA ASP A 20 -2.74 7.76 -3.61
C ASP A 20 -1.31 8.33 -3.61
N CYS A 21 -0.33 7.46 -3.68
CA CYS A 21 1.09 7.80 -3.49
C CYS A 21 1.91 7.38 -4.71
N HIS A 22 3.01 8.10 -4.97
CA HIS A 22 4.01 7.65 -5.92
C HIS A 22 4.64 6.33 -5.43
N PRO A 23 5.07 5.42 -6.33
CA PRO A 23 5.74 4.16 -5.95
C PRO A 23 7.15 4.34 -5.33
N ASP A 24 7.48 5.52 -4.82
CA ASP A 24 8.68 5.74 -4.02
C ASP A 24 8.33 5.84 -2.53
N PHE A 25 9.30 5.53 -1.67
CA PHE A 25 9.18 5.75 -0.23
C PHE A 25 9.86 7.08 0.16
N ALA A 26 9.58 8.12 -0.63
CA ALA A 26 10.12 9.46 -0.40
C ALA A 26 9.31 10.20 0.69
N THR A 27 9.66 11.46 0.96
CA THR A 27 9.07 12.28 2.03
C THR A 27 7.54 12.34 1.96
N ALA A 28 6.95 12.46 0.78
CA ALA A 28 5.50 12.50 0.61
C ALA A 28 4.84 11.18 1.07
N THR A 29 5.34 10.04 0.60
CA THR A 29 4.87 8.72 1.00
C THR A 29 5.09 8.46 2.49
N ARG A 30 6.24 8.85 3.05
CA ARG A 30 6.51 8.75 4.51
C ARG A 30 5.49 9.56 5.34
N ASN A 31 5.16 10.77 4.90
CA ASN A 31 4.16 11.60 5.57
C ASN A 31 2.76 10.97 5.46
N ALA A 32 2.40 10.40 4.31
CA ALA A 32 1.14 9.68 4.13
C ALA A 32 1.07 8.46 5.06
N VAL A 33 2.14 7.68 5.14
CA VAL A 33 2.30 6.52 6.05
C VAL A 33 2.12 6.94 7.51
N ALA A 34 2.72 8.05 7.94
CA ALA A 34 2.66 8.53 9.32
C ALA A 34 1.25 8.93 9.77
N VAL A 35 0.38 9.36 8.86
CA VAL A 35 -1.01 9.75 9.18
C VAL A 35 -2.03 8.65 8.88
N SER A 36 -1.60 7.50 8.36
CA SER A 36 -2.50 6.44 7.89
C SER A 36 -2.65 5.30 8.90
N HIS A 37 -3.88 4.83 9.06
CA HIS A 37 -4.16 3.62 9.85
C HIS A 37 -3.75 2.34 9.11
N SER A 38 -3.76 2.37 7.77
CA SER A 38 -3.46 1.20 6.95
C SER A 38 -2.86 1.62 5.61
N ILE A 39 -1.97 0.76 5.10
CA ILE A 39 -1.37 0.85 3.77
C ILE A 39 -1.87 -0.34 2.97
N ILE A 40 -2.32 -0.09 1.75
CA ILE A 40 -2.67 -1.13 0.79
C ILE A 40 -1.64 -1.10 -0.33
N SER A 41 -0.80 -2.12 -0.42
CA SER A 41 0.26 -2.23 -1.42
C SER A 41 -0.18 -3.19 -2.53
N PRO A 42 -0.40 -2.70 -3.77
CA PRO A 42 -0.69 -3.55 -4.90
C PRO A 42 0.58 -4.27 -5.38
N LEU A 43 0.53 -5.60 -5.46
CA LEU A 43 1.62 -6.44 -5.98
C LEU A 43 1.26 -6.96 -7.36
N THR A 44 2.19 -6.92 -8.32
CA THR A 44 1.98 -7.47 -9.66
C THR A 44 2.75 -8.77 -9.87
N PRO A 45 2.28 -9.69 -10.73
CA PRO A 45 2.94 -10.96 -11.01
C PRO A 45 4.16 -10.77 -11.92
N SER A 46 5.19 -10.12 -11.37
CA SER A 46 6.48 -9.83 -11.97
C SER A 46 7.60 -10.00 -10.92
N GLU A 47 8.84 -10.20 -11.37
CA GLU A 47 10.01 -10.28 -10.49
C GLU A 47 10.14 -8.99 -9.63
N HIS A 48 9.92 -7.83 -10.25
CA HIS A 48 9.88 -6.54 -9.57
C HIS A 48 8.74 -6.44 -8.55
N GLY A 49 7.55 -7.01 -8.85
CA GLY A 49 6.42 -7.03 -7.92
C GLY A 49 6.67 -7.89 -6.68
N TYR A 50 7.44 -8.97 -6.81
CA TYR A 50 7.86 -9.78 -5.67
C TYR A 50 8.86 -9.05 -4.78
N ASN A 51 9.90 -8.46 -5.37
CA ASN A 51 10.89 -7.68 -4.62
C ASN A 51 10.28 -6.43 -3.98
N ALA A 52 9.23 -5.86 -4.59
CA ALA A 52 8.49 -4.73 -4.03
C ALA A 52 7.85 -5.04 -2.67
N LYS A 53 7.41 -6.28 -2.43
CA LYS A 53 6.86 -6.70 -1.13
C LYS A 53 7.90 -6.55 -0.02
N PHE A 54 9.07 -7.16 -0.18
CA PHE A 54 10.14 -7.07 0.81
C PHE A 54 10.64 -5.63 0.96
N ASN A 55 10.73 -4.90 -0.16
CA ASN A 55 11.20 -3.52 -0.13
C ASN A 55 10.31 -2.61 0.72
N ILE A 56 8.99 -2.70 0.58
CA ILE A 56 8.07 -1.86 1.37
C ILE A 56 8.02 -2.30 2.84
N GLU A 57 8.15 -3.60 3.11
CA GLU A 57 8.25 -4.12 4.47
C GLU A 57 9.50 -3.60 5.18
N GLU A 58 10.69 -3.78 4.58
CA GLU A 58 11.96 -3.30 5.14
C GLU A 58 11.95 -1.79 5.36
N ARG A 59 11.42 -1.02 4.41
CA ARG A 59 11.33 0.45 4.53
C ARG A 59 10.36 0.88 5.62
N LEU A 60 9.25 0.15 5.80
CA LEU A 60 8.28 0.47 6.85
C LEU A 60 8.85 0.15 8.23
N GLU A 61 9.55 -0.98 8.40
CA GLU A 61 10.22 -1.29 9.66
C GLU A 61 11.34 -0.30 9.97
N ALA A 62 12.19 0.03 8.99
CA ALA A 62 13.23 1.04 9.16
C ALA A 62 12.63 2.41 9.56
N PHE A 63 11.47 2.77 9.01
CA PHE A 63 10.80 4.01 9.38
C PHE A 63 10.20 3.97 10.79
N ARG A 64 9.72 2.80 11.24
CA ARG A 64 9.27 2.60 12.63
C ARG A 64 10.42 2.76 13.63
N ASP A 65 11.59 2.23 13.28
CA ASP A 65 12.81 2.32 14.08
C ASP A 65 13.42 3.73 14.09
N GLU A 66 13.17 4.53 13.06
CA GLU A 66 13.64 5.93 12.98
C GLU A 66 12.75 6.87 13.80
N VAL A 67 11.44 6.62 13.83
CA VAL A 67 10.44 7.54 14.41
C VAL A 67 9.73 6.89 15.58
N PHE A 68 10.35 7.01 16.75
CA PHE A 68 9.85 6.46 18.01
C PHE A 68 10.03 7.43 19.18
N ASP A 69 9.26 7.19 20.24
CA ASP A 69 9.38 7.92 21.50
C ASP A 69 10.56 7.36 22.31
N TYR A 70 11.56 8.20 22.63
CA TYR A 70 12.76 7.76 23.36
C TYR A 70 12.49 7.27 24.79
N THR A 71 11.38 7.71 25.39
CA THR A 71 10.99 7.37 26.76
C THR A 71 10.24 6.04 26.80
N THR A 72 9.25 5.87 25.93
CA THR A 72 8.41 4.65 25.90
C THR A 72 8.98 3.56 25.00
N ARG A 73 9.86 3.92 24.06
CA ARG A 73 10.35 3.07 22.95
C ARG A 73 9.26 2.59 21.99
N GLU A 74 8.11 3.26 21.99
CA GLU A 74 7.02 2.95 21.05
C GLU A 74 7.18 3.78 19.77
N SER A 75 7.00 3.14 18.62
CA SER A 75 7.02 3.84 17.33
C SER A 75 5.77 4.69 17.15
N TYR A 76 5.94 5.89 16.61
CA TYR A 76 4.81 6.72 16.19
C TYR A 76 4.11 6.16 14.94
N ILE A 77 4.73 5.20 14.25
CA ILE A 77 4.21 4.60 13.02
C ILE A 77 3.43 3.31 13.35
N THR A 78 2.14 3.47 13.62
CA THR A 78 1.23 2.37 14.01
C THR A 78 0.47 1.73 12.83
N THR A 79 0.81 2.12 11.60
CA THR A 79 0.08 1.71 10.41
C THR A 79 0.21 0.22 10.10
N LYS A 80 -0.86 -0.39 9.60
CA LYS A 80 -0.91 -1.81 9.20
C LYS A 80 -0.70 -1.96 7.70
N LEU A 81 0.16 -2.89 7.30
CA LEU A 81 0.43 -3.17 5.88
C LEU A 81 -0.43 -4.34 5.38
N TYR A 82 -1.14 -4.10 4.27
CA TYR A 82 -1.94 -5.08 3.55
C TYR A 82 -1.52 -5.17 2.08
N PHE A 83 -1.72 -6.35 1.48
CA PHE A 83 -1.37 -6.62 0.10
C PHE A 83 -2.59 -6.96 -0.75
N VAL A 84 -2.62 -6.42 -1.97
CA VAL A 84 -3.59 -6.78 -3.00
C VAL A 84 -2.84 -7.35 -4.19
N ALA A 85 -3.13 -8.59 -4.56
CA ALA A 85 -2.52 -9.21 -5.73
C ALA A 85 -3.22 -8.66 -6.99
N ASN A 86 -2.57 -7.74 -7.69
CA ASN A 86 -3.12 -7.02 -8.83
C ASN A 86 -2.68 -7.66 -10.17
N MET A 87 -3.46 -7.43 -11.22
CA MET A 87 -3.19 -7.88 -12.59
C MET A 87 -3.02 -9.40 -12.72
N ILE A 88 -3.79 -10.18 -11.96
CA ILE A 88 -3.70 -11.65 -11.96
C ILE A 88 -4.25 -12.21 -13.26
N ALA A 89 -3.40 -12.93 -14.01
CA ALA A 89 -3.75 -13.56 -15.26
C ALA A 89 -3.99 -15.07 -15.07
N HIS A 90 -5.09 -15.59 -15.62
CA HIS A 90 -5.46 -17.01 -15.47
C HIS A 90 -4.47 -17.97 -16.15
N ASN A 91 -3.77 -17.53 -17.19
CA ASN A 91 -2.95 -18.38 -18.05
C ASN A 91 -1.43 -18.18 -17.87
N LYS A 92 -0.98 -17.47 -16.83
CA LYS A 92 0.44 -17.19 -16.59
C LYS A 92 0.93 -17.85 -15.32
N ASN A 93 2.06 -18.56 -15.41
CA ASN A 93 2.73 -19.15 -14.24
C ASN A 93 3.10 -18.07 -13.22
N SER A 94 3.59 -16.90 -13.65
CA SER A 94 3.93 -15.81 -12.72
C SER A 94 2.77 -15.34 -11.83
N SER A 95 1.52 -15.46 -12.31
CA SER A 95 0.33 -15.16 -11.52
C SER A 95 0.04 -16.25 -10.49
N ARG A 96 0.27 -17.52 -10.85
CA ARG A 96 0.16 -18.66 -9.93
C ARG A 96 1.23 -18.57 -8.84
N ASP A 97 2.47 -18.34 -9.25
CA ASP A 97 3.61 -18.23 -8.34
C ASP A 97 3.40 -17.11 -7.30
N LEU A 98 2.87 -15.95 -7.72
CA LEU A 98 2.55 -14.85 -6.80
C LEU A 98 1.48 -15.26 -5.79
N LEU A 99 0.42 -15.94 -6.22
CA LEU A 99 -0.65 -16.39 -5.33
C LEU A 99 -0.17 -17.45 -4.35
N GLU A 100 0.64 -18.43 -4.81
CA GLU A 100 1.27 -19.44 -3.94
C GLU A 100 2.17 -18.80 -2.89
N LYS A 101 2.89 -17.72 -3.24
CA LYS A 101 3.73 -16.96 -2.30
C LYS A 101 2.95 -16.10 -1.30
N LEU A 102 1.72 -15.73 -1.63
CA LEU A 102 0.81 -15.01 -0.74
C LEU A 102 -0.06 -15.96 0.08
N GLU A 103 -0.12 -17.24 -0.29
CA GLU A 103 -0.86 -18.26 0.43
C GLU A 103 -0.36 -18.36 1.88
N GLY A 104 -1.28 -18.17 2.83
CA GLY A 104 -0.97 -18.15 4.27
C GLY A 104 -0.55 -16.79 4.84
N ASP A 105 -0.32 -15.76 4.02
CA ASP A 105 -0.09 -14.40 4.53
C ASP A 105 -1.43 -13.73 4.88
N SER A 106 -1.69 -13.52 6.17
CA SER A 106 -2.93 -12.89 6.66
C SER A 106 -3.11 -11.44 6.22
N ARG A 107 -2.05 -10.80 5.69
CA ARG A 107 -2.10 -9.43 5.16
C ARG A 107 -2.56 -9.39 3.71
N TRP A 108 -2.68 -10.52 3.03
CA TRP A 108 -3.26 -10.59 1.69
C TRP A 108 -4.80 -10.50 1.80
N ILE A 109 -5.36 -9.40 1.31
CA ILE A 109 -6.79 -9.10 1.51
C ILE A 109 -7.65 -9.33 0.26
N ALA A 110 -7.06 -9.30 -0.93
CA ALA A 110 -7.80 -9.46 -2.18
C ALA A 110 -6.89 -9.76 -3.39
N SER A 111 -7.51 -10.25 -4.46
CA SER A 111 -6.89 -10.37 -5.78
C SER A 111 -7.74 -9.70 -6.85
N VAL A 112 -7.10 -8.91 -7.70
CA VAL A 112 -7.74 -8.21 -8.82
C VAL A 112 -7.26 -8.84 -10.13
N PRO A 113 -8.17 -9.41 -10.94
CA PRO A 113 -7.79 -10.04 -12.19
C PRO A 113 -7.40 -9.00 -13.25
N ASN A 114 -6.49 -9.37 -14.15
CA ASN A 114 -6.21 -8.60 -15.34
C ASN A 114 -7.42 -8.67 -16.29
N LYS A 115 -8.08 -7.53 -16.53
CA LYS A 115 -9.30 -7.44 -17.35
C LYS A 115 -9.20 -6.26 -18.31
N GLU A 116 -9.65 -6.48 -19.54
CA GLU A 116 -9.65 -5.45 -20.58
C GLU A 116 -10.56 -4.26 -20.26
N LEU A 117 -11.55 -4.45 -19.39
CA LEU A 117 -12.43 -3.37 -18.94
C LEU A 117 -11.67 -2.21 -18.29
N PHE A 118 -10.62 -2.51 -17.50
CA PHE A 118 -9.77 -1.47 -16.88
C PHE A 118 -8.92 -0.71 -17.90
N ASN A 119 -8.45 -1.38 -18.94
CA ASN A 119 -7.70 -0.76 -20.03
C ASN A 119 -8.60 0.18 -20.83
N LYS A 120 -9.79 -0.30 -21.19
CA LYS A 120 -10.79 0.48 -21.93
C LYS A 120 -11.22 1.73 -21.17
N SER A 121 -11.52 1.63 -19.87
CA SER A 121 -11.91 2.80 -19.07
C SER A 121 -10.81 3.87 -18.97
N THR A 122 -9.54 3.47 -19.11
CA THR A 122 -8.40 4.39 -19.07
C THR A 122 -8.14 5.04 -20.44
N LEU A 123 -8.44 4.32 -21.53
CA LEU A 123 -8.33 4.82 -22.91
C LEU A 123 -9.53 5.68 -23.31
N GLU A 124 -10.74 5.32 -22.88
CA GLU A 124 -11.99 6.04 -23.08
C GLU A 124 -12.13 7.23 -22.11
N LYS A 125 -11.07 8.03 -21.97
CA LYS A 125 -11.18 9.33 -21.30
C LYS A 125 -12.21 10.17 -22.07
N ARG A 126 -13.44 10.24 -21.53
CA ARG A 126 -14.42 11.27 -21.87
C ARG A 126 -14.02 12.60 -21.28
#